data_AF-A0A933AL91-F1
#
_entry.id   AF-A0A933AL91-F1
#
_cell.length_a   1.000
_cell.length_b   1.000
_cell.length_c   1.000
_cell.angle_alpha   90.00
_cell.angle_beta   90.00
_cell.angle_gamma   90.00
#
_symmetry.space_group_name_H-M   'P 1'
#
loop_
_entity.id
_entity.type
_entity.pdbx_description
1 polymer ?
#
loop_
_entity_poly.entity_id
_entity_poly.type
_entity_poly.pdbx_seq_one_letter_code
_entity_poly.pdbx_strand_id
1 'polypeptide(L)'
;TAILAVNNLRDLDTDRTANKMTLAVRFGRGFASCEYLFCVLGAMITPFIVHLISDDHTGVVIAALTGLAGIPLVNTVFTSLEGQALNGVLAKTGRLLLIYSVLFSAGWVLCSR
;
A
#
# COMPACT_ATOMS: atom_id res chain seq x y z
N THR A 1 -5.26 -3.48 -3.03
CA THR A 1 -4.02 -3.37 -2.21
C THR A 1 -3.18 -2.24 -2.77
N ALA A 2 -2.28 -1.63 -1.99
CA ALA A 2 -1.46 -0.50 -2.46
C ALA A 2 -0.69 -0.82 -3.76
N ILE A 3 -0.15 -2.04 -3.86
CA ILE A 3 0.56 -2.50 -5.06
C ILE A 3 -0.34 -2.57 -6.30
N LEU A 4 -1.60 -3.02 -6.14
CA LEU A 4 -2.56 -3.05 -7.24
C LEU A 4 -3.03 -1.64 -7.62
N ALA A 5 -3.27 -0.77 -6.63
CA ALA A 5 -3.70 0.60 -6.85
C ALA A 5 -2.66 1.40 -7.67
N VAL A 6 -1.37 1.31 -7.30
CA VAL A 6 -0.30 1.98 -8.06
C VAL A 6 -0.07 1.33 -9.42
N ASN A 7 -0.26 0.01 -9.55
CA ASN A 7 -0.18 -0.68 -10.84
C ASN A 7 -1.28 -0.18 -11.80
N ASN A 8 -2.53 -0.14 -11.35
CA ASN A 8 -3.65 0.40 -12.12
C ASN A 8 -3.46 1.88 -12.46
N LEU A 9 -2.91 2.67 -11.54
CA LEU A 9 -2.66 4.09 -11.78
C LEU A 9 -1.56 4.32 -12.82
N ARG A 10 -0.50 3.49 -12.80
CA ARG A 10 0.58 3.53 -13.80
C ARG A 10 0.05 3.24 -15.20
N ASP A 11 -0.81 2.23 -15.30
CA ASP A 11 -1.30 1.72 -16.59
C ASP A 11 -2.59 2.42 -17.04
N LEU A 12 -3.02 3.50 -16.36
CA LEU A 12 -4.32 4.16 -16.57
C LEU A 12 -4.60 4.51 -18.04
N ASP A 13 -3.66 5.20 -18.70
CA ASP A 13 -3.87 5.68 -20.08
C ASP A 13 -3.88 4.53 -21.10
N THR A 14 -2.98 3.56 -20.91
CA THR A 14 -2.94 2.33 -21.72
C THR A 14 -4.17 1.45 -21.51
N ASP A 15 -4.65 1.33 -20.28
CA ASP A 15 -5.85 0.55 -19.95
C ASP A 15 -7.12 1.22 -20.48
N ARG A 16 -7.14 2.56 -20.50
CA ARG A 16 -8.24 3.35 -21.09
C ARG A 16 -8.33 3.14 -22.60
N THR A 17 -7.20 3.20 -23.32
CA THR A 17 -7.18 2.95 -24.77
C THR A 17 -7.51 1.50 -25.13
N ALA A 18 -7.18 0.56 -24.24
CA ALA A 18 -7.52 -0.85 -24.37
C ALA A 18 -8.96 -1.21 -23.92
N ASN A 19 -9.80 -0.22 -23.57
CA ASN A 19 -11.16 -0.42 -23.06
C ASN A 19 -11.26 -1.35 -21.83
N LYS A 20 -10.24 -1.38 -20.98
CA LYS A 20 -10.30 -2.14 -19.73
C LYS A 20 -11.18 -1.45 -18.71
N MET A 21 -11.87 -2.22 -17.88
CA MET A 21 -12.79 -1.72 -16.85
C MET A 21 -12.15 -1.69 -15.45
N THR A 22 -10.89 -1.26 -15.33
CA THR A 22 -10.23 -1.13 -14.02
C THR A 22 -10.85 0.01 -13.20
N LEU A 23 -10.73 -0.04 -11.87
CA LEU A 23 -11.23 1.03 -11.00
C LEU A 23 -10.62 2.39 -11.35
N ALA A 24 -9.33 2.42 -11.72
CA ALA A 24 -8.64 3.62 -12.14
C ALA A 24 -9.23 4.19 -13.46
N VAL A 25 -9.56 3.34 -14.44
CA VAL A 25 -10.22 3.79 -15.67
C VAL A 25 -11.65 4.28 -15.40
N ARG A 26 -12.39 3.61 -14.51
CA ARG A 26 -13.80 3.93 -14.20
C ARG A 26 -13.98 5.19 -13.37
N PHE A 27 -13.13 5.39 -12.36
CA PHE A 27 -13.26 6.47 -11.38
C PHE A 27 -12.15 7.53 -11.49
N GLY A 28 -11.19 7.31 -12.38
CA GLY A 28 -10.11 8.23 -12.68
C GLY A 28 -8.92 8.14 -11.71
N ARG A 29 -7.91 8.96 -12.02
CA ARG A 29 -6.64 9.06 -11.29
C ARG A 29 -6.84 9.40 -9.81
N GLY A 30 -7.68 10.39 -9.49
CA GLY A 30 -7.90 10.83 -8.11
C GLY A 30 -8.40 9.69 -7.21
N PHE A 31 -9.33 8.87 -7.72
CA PHE A 31 -9.81 7.70 -6.99
C PHE A 31 -8.69 6.69 -6.74
N ALA A 32 -7.90 6.34 -7.76
CA ALA A 32 -6.79 5.40 -7.62
C ALA A 32 -5.69 5.91 -6.66
N SER A 33 -5.41 7.22 -6.66
CA SER A 33 -4.52 7.86 -5.68
C SER A 33 -5.05 7.75 -4.25
N CYS A 34 -6.36 7.97 -4.05
CA CYS A 34 -7.01 7.78 -2.75
C CYS A 34 -7.00 6.30 -2.31
N GLU A 35 -7.24 5.36 -3.22
CA GLU A 35 -7.14 3.92 -2.92
C GLU A 35 -5.75 3.55 -2.41
N TYR A 36 -4.70 4.09 -3.06
CA TYR A 36 -3.32 3.91 -2.62
C TYR A 36 -3.10 4.47 -1.20
N LEU A 37 -3.54 5.71 -0.94
CA LEU A 37 -3.45 6.34 0.38
C LEU A 37 -4.14 5.50 1.47
N PHE A 38 -5.37 5.06 1.23
CA PHE A 38 -6.12 4.26 2.20
C PHE A 38 -5.44 2.92 2.46
N CYS A 39 -4.81 2.30 1.47
CA CYS A 39 -4.03 1.09 1.69
C CYS A 39 -2.79 1.35 2.58
N VAL A 40 -2.09 2.47 2.39
CA VAL A 40 -0.93 2.84 3.23
C VAL A 40 -1.36 3.17 4.65
N LEU A 41 -2.45 3.91 4.83
CA LEU A 41 -3.04 4.18 6.16
C LEU A 41 -3.52 2.88 6.82
N GLY A 42 -4.15 1.99 6.07
CA GLY A 42 -4.53 0.66 6.53
C GLY A 42 -3.33 -0.12 7.04
N ALA A 43 -2.21 -0.12 6.31
CA ALA A 43 -0.98 -0.77 6.76
C ALA A 43 -0.41 -0.16 8.07
N MET A 44 -0.62 1.13 8.34
CA MET A 44 -0.26 1.71 9.65
C MET A 44 -1.22 1.25 10.74
N ILE A 45 -2.52 1.26 10.49
CA ILE A 45 -3.57 1.11 11.50
C ILE A 45 -3.85 -0.36 11.84
N THR A 46 -3.84 -1.25 10.85
CA THR A 46 -4.21 -2.65 11.01
C THR A 46 -3.40 -3.37 12.09
N PRO A 47 -2.06 -3.23 12.20
CA PRO A 47 -1.30 -3.86 13.28
C PRO A 47 -1.73 -3.42 14.69
N PHE A 48 -2.09 -2.14 14.87
CA PHE A 48 -2.61 -1.66 16.15
C PHE A 48 -3.99 -2.26 16.46
N ILE A 49 -4.89 -2.32 15.47
CA ILE A 49 -6.21 -2.96 15.66
C ILE A 49 -6.02 -4.42 16.05
N VAL A 50 -5.16 -5.15 15.34
CA VAL A 50 -4.84 -6.56 15.64
C VAL A 50 -4.31 -6.71 17.05
N HIS A 51 -3.39 -5.85 17.48
CA HIS A 51 -2.87 -5.87 18.85
C HIS A 51 -3.97 -5.63 19.91
N LEU A 52 -4.94 -4.74 19.66
CA LEU A 52 -6.02 -4.45 20.60
C LEU A 52 -7.04 -5.59 20.74
N ILE A 53 -7.19 -6.44 19.72
CA ILE A 53 -8.15 -7.55 19.72
C ILE A 53 -7.52 -8.91 19.98
N SER A 54 -6.19 -9.00 19.92
CA SER A 54 -5.44 -10.25 20.12
C SER A 54 -4.67 -10.15 21.42
N ASP A 55 -5.03 -10.97 22.39
CA ASP A 55 -4.24 -11.10 23.61
C ASP A 55 -2.85 -11.65 23.26
N ASP A 56 -1.83 -11.00 23.80
CA ASP A 56 -0.43 -11.46 23.78
C ASP A 56 0.35 -11.44 22.45
N HIS A 57 -0.07 -10.67 21.43
CA HIS A 57 0.66 -10.49 20.16
C HIS A 57 1.28 -9.09 19.95
N THR A 58 1.94 -8.53 20.98
CA THR A 58 2.48 -7.15 20.94
C THR A 58 3.49 -6.89 19.80
N GLY A 59 4.21 -7.92 19.36
CA GLY A 59 5.23 -7.80 18.32
C GLY A 59 4.70 -7.36 16.95
N VAL A 60 3.42 -7.57 16.64
CA VAL A 60 2.82 -7.22 15.33
C VAL A 60 2.87 -5.72 15.05
N VAL A 61 2.88 -4.88 16.09
CA VAL A 61 2.86 -3.41 15.99
C VAL A 61 4.08 -2.88 15.22
N ILE A 62 5.21 -3.59 15.21
CA ILE A 62 6.40 -3.18 14.45
C ILE A 62 6.11 -3.08 12.95
N ALA A 63 5.16 -3.86 12.42
CA ALA A 63 4.76 -3.79 11.02
C ALA A 63 4.14 -2.42 10.66
N ALA A 64 3.56 -1.68 11.62
CA ALA A 64 3.00 -0.35 11.36
C ALA A 64 4.05 0.66 10.87
N LEU A 65 5.33 0.46 11.23
CA LEU A 65 6.43 1.32 10.81
C LEU A 65 6.62 1.33 9.28
N THR A 66 6.23 0.28 8.56
CA THR A 66 6.34 0.27 7.10
C THR A 66 5.38 1.27 6.47
N GLY A 67 4.26 1.58 7.13
CA GLY A 67 3.35 2.62 6.69
C GLY A 67 4.00 4.00 6.71
N LEU A 68 4.83 4.32 7.71
CA LEU A 68 5.59 5.58 7.76
C LEU A 68 6.53 5.71 6.54
N ALA A 69 7.19 4.61 6.17
CA ALA A 69 8.01 4.56 4.96
C ALA A 69 7.21 4.69 3.66
N GLY A 70 5.89 4.49 3.70
CA GLY A 70 4.96 4.68 2.58
C GLY A 70 4.54 6.14 2.36
N ILE A 71 4.65 7.02 3.36
CA ILE A 71 4.27 8.45 3.26
C ILE A 71 4.90 9.17 2.03
N PRO A 72 6.23 9.09 1.78
CA PRO A 72 6.81 9.76 0.62
C PRO A 72 6.28 9.21 -0.71
N LEU A 73 5.92 7.92 -0.75
CA LEU A 73 5.35 7.29 -1.95
C LEU A 73 3.95 7.79 -2.23
N VAL A 74 3.14 8.00 -1.19
CA VAL A 74 1.83 8.63 -1.32
C VAL A 74 1.98 10.02 -1.94
N ASN A 75 2.91 10.83 -1.43
CA ASN A 75 3.14 12.16 -2.01
C ASN A 75 3.49 12.09 -3.51
N THR A 76 4.37 11.15 -3.90
CA THR A 76 4.68 10.92 -5.32
C THR A 76 3.45 10.53 -6.14
N VAL A 77 2.57 9.66 -5.62
CA VAL A 77 1.32 9.25 -6.29
C VAL A 77 0.38 10.43 -6.57
N PHE A 78 0.28 11.38 -5.63
CA PHE A 78 -0.58 12.56 -5.80
C PHE A 78 0.05 13.65 -6.68
N THR A 79 1.37 13.77 -6.71
CA THR A 79 2.06 14.89 -7.39
C THR A 79 2.60 14.54 -8.77
N SER A 80 3.03 13.31 -9.00
CA SER A 80 3.65 12.91 -10.26
C SER A 80 2.59 12.57 -11.29
N LEU A 81 2.66 13.15 -12.49
CA LEU A 81 1.79 12.82 -13.62
C LEU A 81 2.40 11.75 -14.55
N GLU A 82 3.69 11.44 -14.39
CA GLU A 82 4.44 10.57 -15.29
C GLU A 82 4.43 9.10 -14.85
N GLY A 83 4.17 8.19 -15.80
CA GLY A 83 4.19 6.74 -15.56
C GLY A 83 5.55 6.19 -15.10
N GLN A 84 6.67 6.84 -15.46
CA GLN A 84 8.01 6.42 -15.04
C GLN A 84 8.24 6.62 -13.53
N ALA A 85 7.74 7.72 -12.95
CA ALA A 85 7.75 7.92 -11.51
C ALA A 85 6.94 6.82 -10.79
N LEU A 86 5.78 6.45 -11.36
CA LEU A 86 4.92 5.40 -10.82
C LEU A 86 5.55 3.99 -10.89
N ASN A 87 6.44 3.71 -11.85
CA ASN A 87 7.24 2.48 -11.83
C ASN A 87 8.15 2.39 -10.59
N GLY A 88 8.81 3.50 -10.24
CA GLY A 88 9.60 3.59 -9.02
C GLY A 88 8.75 3.40 -7.76
N VAL A 89 7.56 4.01 -7.73
CA VAL A 89 6.60 3.82 -6.63
C VAL A 89 6.15 2.36 -6.55
N LEU A 90 5.83 1.72 -7.67
CA LEU A 90 5.40 0.31 -7.72
C LEU A 90 6.45 -0.61 -7.13
N ALA A 91 7.71 -0.48 -7.55
CA ALA A 91 8.82 -1.28 -7.02
C ALA A 91 9.01 -1.09 -5.51
N LYS A 92 9.01 0.17 -5.04
CA LYS A 92 9.12 0.49 -3.61
C LYS A 92 7.93 -0.02 -2.80
N THR A 93 6.72 0.06 -3.36
CA THR A 93 5.49 -0.46 -2.73
C THR A 93 5.56 -1.98 -2.59
N GLY A 94 6.05 -2.70 -3.60
CA GLY A 94 6.26 -4.14 -3.51
C GLY A 94 7.28 -4.52 -2.43
N ARG A 95 8.39 -3.77 -2.32
CA ARG A 95 9.36 -3.96 -1.23
C ARG A 95 8.75 -3.68 0.14
N LEU A 96 7.97 -2.60 0.29
CA LEU A 96 7.28 -2.30 1.55
C LEU A 96 6.26 -3.38 1.92
N LEU A 97 5.52 -3.92 0.95
CA LEU A 97 4.58 -5.03 1.17
C LEU A 97 5.32 -6.26 1.70
N LEU A 98 6.45 -6.63 1.10
CA LEU A 98 7.27 -7.76 1.56
C LEU A 98 7.80 -7.53 2.98
N ILE A 99 8.34 -6.34 3.27
CA ILE A 99 8.81 -5.99 4.62
C ILE A 99 7.66 -6.03 5.62
N TYR A 100 6.49 -5.47 5.28
CA TYR A 100 5.30 -5.50 6.12
C TYR A 100 4.89 -6.94 6.45
N SER A 101 4.78 -7.80 5.43
CA SER A 101 4.42 -9.21 5.61
C SER A 101 5.41 -9.94 6.50
N VAL A 102 6.73 -9.75 6.29
CA VAL A 102 7.77 -10.39 7.12
C VAL A 102 7.69 -9.91 8.57
N LEU A 103 7.61 -8.59 8.80
CA LEU A 103 7.53 -8.01 10.13
C LEU A 103 6.27 -8.45 10.87
N PHE A 104 5.12 -8.43 10.19
CA PHE A 104 3.85 -8.83 10.77
C PHE A 104 3.88 -10.32 11.15
N SER A 105 4.30 -11.20 10.22
CA SER A 105 4.37 -12.64 10.49
C SER A 105 5.39 -12.98 11.58
N ALA A 106 6.56 -12.33 11.58
CA ALA A 106 7.56 -12.53 12.63
C ALA A 106 7.04 -12.06 14.00
N GLY A 107 6.43 -10.86 14.06
CA GLY A 107 5.80 -10.35 15.29
C GLY A 107 4.67 -11.24 15.79
N TRP A 108 3.89 -11.84 14.89
CA TRP A 108 2.84 -12.79 15.23
C TRP A 108 3.39 -14.07 15.86
N VAL A 109 4.41 -14.68 15.24
CA VAL A 109 4.95 -16.00 15.63
C VAL A 109 5.92 -15.92 16.81
N LEU A 110 6.79 -14.90 16.85
CA LEU A 110 7.86 -14.81 17.84
C LEU A 110 7.44 -14.09 19.12
N CYS A 111 6.41 -13.26 19.05
CA CYS A 111 5.90 -12.49 20.18
C CYS A 111 4.46 -12.86 20.53
N SER A 112 4.10 -14.14 20.37
CA SER A 112 2.98 -14.76 21.08
C SER A 112 3.50 -15.28 22.42
N ARG A 113 3.03 -14.75 23.54
CA ARG A 113 3.24 -15.37 24.85
C ARG A 113 2.00 -16.14 25.30
#